data_AF-A0A529SM97-F1
#
_entry.id   AF-A0A529SM97-F1
#
_cell.length_a   1.000
_cell.length_b   1.000
_cell.length_c   1.000
_cell.angle_alpha   90.00
_cell.angle_beta   90.00
_cell.angle_gamma   90.00
#
_symmetry.space_group_name_H-M   'P 1'
#
loop_
_entity.id
_entity.type
_entity.pdbx_description
1 polymer ?
#
loop_
_entity_poly.entity_id
_entity_poly.type
_entity_poly.pdbx_seq_one_letter_code
_entity_poly.pdbx_strand_id
1 'polypeptide(L)'
;MMRIELVKRPQRSALFSVLSPFIAFALTMIAGAIMFALLGVNPLDAFNIYFIQPVSEVWQLHELAIKAAPLILIAVGLSVCYKANIWNIGAEGQFIFGAIFGSIIPVLFPQFEGPLVIPLMLLLGMVGGAFYASIPAFLKTRFSTNEILTSLMLVYVAQLFL
;
A
#
# COMPACT_ATOMS: atom_id res chain seq x y z
N MET A 1 -12.17 -53.32 -13.26
CA MET A 1 -11.34 -52.12 -13.55
C MET A 1 -11.59 -51.10 -12.45
N MET A 2 -10.57 -50.72 -11.70
CA MET A 2 -10.71 -49.76 -10.59
C MET A 2 -10.81 -48.35 -11.19
N ARG A 3 -11.96 -47.69 -11.03
CA ARG A 3 -12.23 -46.35 -11.57
C ARG A 3 -11.82 -45.32 -10.51
N ILE A 4 -10.73 -44.60 -10.77
CA ILE A 4 -10.29 -43.51 -9.88
C ILE A 4 -11.20 -42.31 -10.12
N GLU A 5 -11.96 -41.90 -9.11
CA GLU A 5 -12.80 -40.70 -9.14
C GLU A 5 -12.19 -39.62 -8.23
N LEU A 6 -11.90 -38.45 -8.80
CA LEU A 6 -11.36 -37.31 -8.08
C LEU A 6 -12.50 -36.56 -7.38
N VAL A 7 -12.61 -36.69 -6.05
CA VAL A 7 -13.60 -35.97 -5.24
C VAL A 7 -12.94 -34.79 -4.53
N LYS A 8 -13.54 -33.60 -4.62
CA LYS A 8 -13.07 -32.40 -3.90
C LYS A 8 -13.15 -32.64 -2.39
N ARG A 9 -12.02 -32.49 -1.69
CA ARG A 9 -11.98 -32.63 -0.22
C ARG A 9 -12.74 -31.45 0.44
N PRO A 10 -13.64 -31.71 1.40
CA PRO A 10 -14.40 -30.67 2.09
C PRO A 10 -13.55 -29.85 3.08
N GLN A 11 -12.49 -30.45 3.63
CA GLN A 11 -11.55 -29.77 4.52
C GLN A 11 -10.21 -29.55 3.83
N ARG A 12 -9.64 -28.35 3.99
CA ARG A 12 -8.27 -28.05 3.54
C ARG A 12 -7.31 -28.90 4.36
N SER A 13 -6.33 -29.53 3.70
CA SER A 13 -5.27 -30.25 4.42
C SER A 13 -4.48 -29.27 5.29
N ALA A 14 -4.32 -29.59 6.57
CA ALA A 14 -3.55 -28.78 7.51
C ALA A 14 -2.10 -28.60 7.03
N LEU A 15 -1.49 -29.69 6.54
CA LEU A 15 -0.14 -29.69 5.95
C LEU A 15 -0.05 -28.72 4.76
N PHE A 16 -1.00 -28.77 3.81
CA PHE A 16 -1.00 -27.84 2.68
C PHE A 16 -1.35 -26.41 3.07
N SER A 17 -2.09 -26.20 4.15
CA SER A 17 -2.42 -24.86 4.64
C SER A 17 -1.19 -24.18 5.28
N VAL A 18 -0.31 -24.96 5.92
CA VAL A 18 0.96 -24.46 6.47
C VAL A 18 2.03 -24.33 5.39
N LEU A 19 2.11 -25.27 4.45
CA LEU A 19 3.14 -25.23 3.40
C LEU A 19 2.85 -24.21 2.30
N SER A 20 1.57 -23.82 2.08
CA SER A 20 1.22 -22.96 0.95
C SER A 20 1.95 -21.61 0.90
N PRO A 21 2.20 -20.88 2.00
CA PRO A 21 2.93 -19.61 1.93
C PRO A 21 4.41 -19.82 1.57
N PHE A 22 5.03 -20.91 2.06
CA PHE A 22 6.42 -21.26 1.75
C PHE A 22 6.57 -21.69 0.29
N ILE A 23 5.62 -22.50 -0.22
CA ILE A 23 5.60 -22.88 -1.64
C ILE A 23 5.39 -21.63 -2.51
N ALA A 24 4.46 -20.75 -2.16
CA ALA A 24 4.23 -19.50 -2.88
C ALA A 24 5.48 -18.60 -2.88
N PHE A 25 6.16 -18.48 -1.75
CA PHE A 25 7.43 -17.75 -1.63
C PHE A 25 8.52 -18.36 -2.54
N ALA A 26 8.71 -19.68 -2.47
CA ALA A 26 9.70 -20.38 -3.31
C ALA A 26 9.41 -20.21 -4.81
N LEU A 27 8.15 -20.36 -5.21
CA LEU A 27 7.72 -20.14 -6.61
C LEU A 27 7.93 -18.68 -7.05
N THR A 28 7.69 -17.72 -6.15
CA THR A 28 7.91 -16.29 -6.43
C THR A 28 9.40 -16.01 -6.62
N MET A 29 10.26 -16.57 -5.78
CA MET A 29 11.72 -16.48 -5.93
C MET A 29 12.18 -17.11 -7.25
N ILE A 30 11.68 -18.29 -7.61
CA ILE A 30 12.03 -18.94 -8.89
C ILE A 30 11.58 -18.08 -10.07
N ALA A 31 10.34 -17.59 -10.05
CA ALA A 31 9.80 -16.75 -11.11
C ALA A 31 10.60 -15.43 -11.26
N GLY A 32 10.93 -14.78 -10.14
CA GLY A 32 11.78 -13.59 -10.12
C GLY A 32 13.19 -13.86 -10.66
N ALA A 33 13.77 -15.02 -10.32
CA ALA A 33 15.10 -15.39 -10.80
C ALA A 33 15.12 -15.60 -12.32
N ILE A 34 14.09 -16.28 -12.84
CA ILE A 34 13.90 -16.45 -14.29
C ILE A 34 13.77 -15.08 -14.95
N MET A 35 12.96 -14.18 -14.38
CA MET A 35 12.76 -12.83 -14.92
C MET A 35 14.07 -12.04 -14.98
N PHE A 36 14.87 -12.03 -13.91
CA PHE A 36 16.16 -11.33 -13.90
C PHE A 36 17.14 -11.94 -14.90
N ALA A 37 17.20 -13.27 -15.00
CA ALA A 37 18.03 -13.95 -16.00
C ALA A 37 17.63 -13.58 -17.44
N LEU A 38 16.32 -13.46 -17.73
CA LEU A 38 15.82 -13.03 -19.04
C LEU A 38 16.19 -11.58 -19.36
N LEU A 39 16.33 -10.73 -18.34
CA LEU A 39 16.81 -9.34 -18.47
C LEU A 39 18.35 -9.25 -18.55
N GLY A 40 19.07 -10.37 -18.50
CA GLY A 40 20.54 -10.40 -18.52
C GLY A 40 21.19 -10.02 -17.18
N VAL A 41 20.42 -9.97 -16.09
CA VAL A 41 20.91 -9.64 -14.74
C VAL A 41 21.11 -10.94 -13.96
N ASN A 42 22.23 -11.05 -13.24
CA ASN A 42 22.45 -12.20 -12.36
C ASN A 42 21.38 -12.22 -11.25
N PRO A 43 20.59 -13.31 -11.12
CA PRO A 43 19.50 -13.38 -10.14
C PRO A 43 19.97 -13.27 -8.68
N LEU A 44 21.13 -13.82 -8.34
CA LEU A 44 21.65 -13.80 -6.98
C LEU A 44 22.02 -12.39 -6.56
N ASP A 45 22.66 -11.64 -7.46
CA ASP A 45 23.00 -10.23 -7.22
C ASP A 45 21.73 -9.38 -7.10
N ALA A 46 20.73 -9.62 -7.96
CA ALA A 46 19.44 -8.96 -7.87
C ALA A 46 18.75 -9.23 -6.52
N PHE A 47 18.70 -10.49 -6.07
CA PHE A 47 18.12 -10.80 -4.76
C PHE A 47 18.91 -10.22 -3.59
N ASN A 48 20.24 -10.15 -3.69
CA ASN A 48 21.03 -9.46 -2.67
C ASN A 48 20.63 -7.98 -2.57
N ILE A 49 20.47 -7.30 -3.71
CA ILE A 49 20.04 -5.89 -3.77
C ILE A 49 18.63 -5.69 -3.21
N TYR A 50 17.68 -6.59 -3.53
CA TYR A 50 16.29 -6.41 -3.11
C TYR A 50 16.02 -6.84 -1.65
N PHE A 51 16.71 -7.86 -1.14
CA PHE A 51 16.38 -8.44 0.17
C PHE A 51 17.43 -8.19 1.26
N ILE A 52 18.71 -8.11 0.89
CA ILE A 52 19.80 -8.00 1.87
C ILE A 52 20.21 -6.54 2.03
N GLN A 53 20.53 -5.86 0.93
CA GLN A 53 21.00 -4.48 0.97
C GLN A 53 20.07 -3.52 1.74
N PRO A 54 18.73 -3.58 1.65
CA PRO A 54 17.88 -2.62 2.38
C PRO A 54 17.95 -2.73 3.91
N VAL A 55 18.48 -3.84 4.43
CA VAL A 55 18.57 -4.11 5.88
C VAL A 55 20.01 -4.22 6.38
N SER A 56 21.00 -4.05 5.51
CA SER A 56 22.42 -4.22 5.85
C SER A 56 22.99 -3.03 6.64
N GLU A 57 22.64 -1.80 6.26
CA GLU A 57 23.15 -0.57 6.86
C GLU A 57 22.04 0.24 7.53
N VAL A 58 22.44 1.01 8.55
CA VAL A 58 21.54 1.90 9.30
C VAL A 58 20.87 2.93 8.38
N TRP A 59 21.60 3.46 7.40
CA TRP A 59 21.05 4.41 6.43
C TRP A 59 19.94 3.78 5.57
N GLN A 60 20.12 2.53 5.13
CA GLN A 60 19.13 1.82 4.32
C GLN A 60 17.88 1.49 5.14
N LEU A 61 18.06 1.19 6.43
CA LEU A 61 16.94 1.04 7.36
C LEU A 61 16.13 2.35 7.52
N HIS A 62 16.79 3.51 7.51
CA HIS A 62 16.09 4.80 7.52
C HIS A 62 15.27 4.99 6.24
N GLU A 63 15.83 4.71 5.06
CA GLU A 63 15.11 4.77 3.78
C GLU A 63 13.91 3.81 3.77
N LEU A 64 14.09 2.59 4.28
CA LEU A 64 13.02 1.62 4.42
C LEU A 64 11.92 2.15 5.36
N ALA A 65 12.29 2.75 6.49
CA ALA A 65 11.35 3.33 7.44
C ALA A 65 10.59 4.53 6.85
N ILE A 66 11.24 5.39 6.07
CA ILE A 66 10.61 6.53 5.38
C ILE A 66 9.53 6.06 4.41
N LYS A 67 9.77 4.96 3.68
CA LYS A 67 8.76 4.35 2.77
C LYS A 67 7.68 3.57 3.53
N ALA A 68 8.04 2.87 4.60
CA ALA A 68 7.12 2.03 5.37
C ALA A 68 6.17 2.85 6.26
N ALA A 69 6.64 3.95 6.84
CA ALA A 69 5.86 4.80 7.74
C ALA A 69 4.48 5.21 7.17
N PRO A 70 4.37 5.79 5.96
CA PRO A 70 3.06 6.16 5.41
C PRO A 70 2.17 4.94 5.17
N LEU A 71 2.71 3.80 4.72
CA LEU A 71 1.95 2.58 4.49
C LEU A 71 1.38 2.01 5.80
N ILE A 72 2.18 2.03 6.88
CA ILE A 72 1.75 1.61 8.21
C ILE A 72 0.65 2.54 8.73
N LEU A 73 0.81 3.86 8.60
CA LEU A 73 -0.21 4.83 9.01
C LEU A 73 -1.52 4.65 8.24
N ILE A 74 -1.46 4.41 6.93
CA ILE A 74 -2.62 4.09 6.10
C ILE A 74 -3.30 2.81 6.60
N ALA A 75 -2.55 1.74 6.86
CA ALA A 75 -3.09 0.47 7.36
C ALA A 75 -3.79 0.65 8.71
N VAL A 76 -3.20 1.41 9.63
CA VAL A 76 -3.79 1.74 10.94
C VAL A 76 -5.09 2.54 10.76
N GLY A 77 -5.09 3.58 9.91
CA GLY A 77 -6.28 4.37 9.62
C GLY A 77 -7.42 3.53 9.02
N LEU A 78 -7.11 2.69 8.02
CA LEU A 78 -8.08 1.79 7.40
C LEU A 78 -8.64 0.76 8.37
N SER A 79 -7.85 0.29 9.35
CA SER A 79 -8.34 -0.63 10.38
C SER A 79 -9.52 -0.06 11.17
N VAL A 80 -9.57 1.27 11.36
CA VAL A 80 -10.68 1.95 12.01
C VAL A 80 -11.91 1.98 11.09
N CYS A 81 -11.74 2.27 9.80
CA CYS A 81 -12.82 2.23 8.81
C CYS A 81 -13.47 0.84 8.72
N TYR A 82 -12.65 -0.21 8.68
CA TYR A 82 -13.13 -1.59 8.57
C TYR A 82 -13.88 -2.05 9.82
N LYS A 83 -13.51 -1.57 11.01
CA LYS A 83 -14.30 -1.79 12.24
C LYS A 83 -15.71 -1.20 12.15
N ALA A 84 -15.89 -0.12 11.38
CA ALA A 84 -17.19 0.49 11.13
C ALA A 84 -17.95 -0.15 9.94
N ASN A 85 -17.46 -1.25 9.38
CA ASN A 85 -17.97 -1.87 8.14
C ASN A 85 -17.95 -0.93 6.92
N ILE A 86 -17.04 0.04 6.89
CA ILE A 86 -16.85 0.94 5.73
C ILE A 86 -15.62 0.47 4.96
N TRP A 87 -15.84 0.07 3.72
CA TRP A 87 -14.78 -0.45 2.86
C TRP A 87 -14.20 0.66 1.99
N ASN A 88 -13.12 1.29 2.48
CA ASN A 88 -12.40 2.35 1.78
C ASN A 88 -11.18 1.78 1.03
N ILE A 89 -11.24 1.72 -0.31
CA ILE A 89 -10.10 1.35 -1.16
C ILE A 89 -9.31 2.60 -1.60
N GLY A 90 -9.90 3.79 -1.49
CA GLY A 90 -9.35 5.06 -1.93
C GLY A 90 -8.21 5.65 -1.10
N ALA A 91 -7.55 4.86 -0.25
CA ALA A 91 -6.49 5.34 0.64
C ALA A 91 -5.28 5.91 -0.12
N GLU A 92 -4.95 5.36 -1.29
CA GLU A 92 -3.90 5.88 -2.16
C GLU A 92 -4.22 7.31 -2.62
N GLY A 93 -5.46 7.57 -3.04
CA GLY A 93 -5.89 8.93 -3.42
C GLY A 93 -5.88 9.90 -2.23
N GLN A 94 -6.27 9.43 -1.04
CA GLN A 94 -6.19 10.21 0.21
C GLN A 94 -4.74 10.54 0.57
N PHE A 95 -3.81 9.60 0.36
CA PHE A 95 -2.39 9.82 0.55
C PHE A 95 -1.85 10.87 -0.42
N ILE A 96 -2.21 10.82 -1.70
CA ILE A 96 -1.81 11.82 -2.70
C ILE A 96 -2.29 13.22 -2.29
N PHE A 97 -3.58 13.39 -1.98
CA PHE A 97 -4.10 14.69 -1.56
C PHE A 97 -3.52 15.17 -0.22
N GLY A 98 -3.24 14.25 0.69
CA GLY A 98 -2.49 14.56 1.92
C GLY A 98 -1.07 15.06 1.63
N ALA A 99 -0.36 14.45 0.68
CA ALA A 99 0.98 14.90 0.26
C ALA A 99 0.94 16.28 -0.43
N ILE A 100 -0.06 16.52 -1.29
CA ILE A 100 -0.26 17.81 -1.95
C ILE A 100 -0.49 18.90 -0.90
N PHE A 101 -1.42 18.70 0.04
CA PHE A 101 -1.72 19.71 1.05
C PHE A 101 -0.57 19.89 2.05
N GLY A 102 0.04 18.78 2.49
CA GLY A 102 1.18 18.80 3.39
C GLY A 102 2.41 19.51 2.81
N SER A 103 2.56 19.52 1.48
CA SER A 103 3.69 20.20 0.81
C SER A 103 3.46 21.69 0.54
N ILE A 104 2.26 22.24 0.77
CA ILE A 104 1.93 23.66 0.52
C ILE A 104 2.94 24.61 1.19
N ILE A 105 3.24 24.40 2.47
CA ILE A 105 4.11 25.28 3.25
C ILE A 105 5.55 25.27 2.73
N PRO A 106 6.26 24.11 2.70
CA PRO A 106 7.65 24.10 2.25
C PRO A 106 7.82 24.47 0.76
N VAL A 107 6.81 24.25 -0.09
CA VAL A 107 6.88 24.56 -1.52
C VAL A 107 6.58 26.03 -1.81
N LEU A 108 5.52 26.60 -1.22
CA LEU A 108 5.11 27.99 -1.53
C LEU A 108 5.77 29.02 -0.62
N PHE A 109 6.21 28.61 0.58
CA PHE A 109 6.84 29.49 1.56
C PHE A 109 8.18 28.90 2.04
N PRO A 110 9.17 28.71 1.15
CA PRO A 110 10.44 28.08 1.49
C PRO A 110 11.22 28.83 2.58
N GLN A 111 11.03 30.15 2.68
CA GLN A 111 11.63 30.99 3.73
C GLN A 111 11.01 30.79 5.12
N PHE A 112 9.84 30.14 5.22
CA PHE A 112 9.22 29.81 6.49
C PHE A 112 9.87 28.54 7.04
N GLU A 113 10.96 28.73 7.78
CA GLU A 113 11.75 27.68 8.38
C GLU A 113 11.48 27.58 9.90
N GLY A 114 11.70 26.40 10.46
CA GLY A 114 11.68 26.19 11.91
C GLY A 114 10.81 25.00 12.35
N PRO A 115 10.75 24.72 13.66
CA PRO A 115 10.10 23.53 14.18
C PRO A 115 8.59 23.45 13.90
N LEU A 116 7.93 24.59 13.65
CA LEU A 116 6.50 24.67 13.37
C LEU A 116 6.11 24.18 11.98
N VAL A 117 7.07 24.08 11.05
CA VAL A 117 6.82 23.61 9.69
C VAL A 117 6.27 22.18 9.72
N ILE A 118 6.92 21.28 10.47
CA ILE A 118 6.51 19.87 10.52
C ILE A 118 5.09 19.67 11.06
N PRO A 119 4.70 20.22 12.23
CA PRO A 119 3.31 20.14 12.69
C PRO A 119 2.30 20.71 11.72
N LEU A 120 2.63 21.81 11.03
CA LEU A 120 1.74 22.44 10.07
C LEU A 120 1.57 21.58 8.80
N MET A 121 2.65 20.99 8.30
CA MET A 121 2.62 20.02 7.19
C MET A 121 1.75 18.82 7.55
N LEU A 122 1.89 18.28 8.77
CA LEU A 122 1.05 17.17 9.25
C LEU A 122 -0.43 17.57 9.28
N LEU A 123 -0.74 18.75 9.82
CA LEU A 123 -2.12 19.25 9.89
C LEU A 123 -2.73 19.45 8.51
N LEU A 124 -2.01 20.07 7.59
CA LEU A 124 -2.46 20.25 6.22
C LEU A 124 -2.62 18.91 5.50
N GLY A 125 -1.71 17.96 5.72
CA GLY A 125 -1.83 16.62 5.16
C GLY A 125 -3.05 15.86 5.66
N MET A 126 -3.36 15.96 6.97
CA MET A 126 -4.62 15.43 7.52
C MET A 126 -5.84 16.08 6.87
N VAL A 127 -5.82 17.40 6.67
CA VAL A 127 -6.91 18.13 6.02
C VAL A 127 -7.08 17.68 4.56
N GLY A 128 -5.99 17.53 3.80
CA GLY A 128 -6.02 17.07 2.41
C GLY A 128 -6.58 15.64 2.27
N GLY A 129 -6.10 14.73 3.12
CA GLY A 129 -6.61 13.35 3.14
C GLY A 129 -8.08 13.28 3.56
N ALA A 130 -8.49 14.03 4.58
CA ALA A 130 -9.89 14.09 5.05
C ALA A 130 -10.81 14.73 4.00
N PHE A 131 -10.35 15.79 3.34
CA PHE A 131 -11.05 16.42 2.23
C PHE A 131 -11.32 15.39 1.13
N TYR A 132 -10.30 14.65 0.70
CA TYR A 132 -10.48 13.66 -0.37
C TYR A 132 -11.36 12.47 0.05
N ALA A 133 -11.23 12.01 1.30
CA ALA A 133 -12.08 10.97 1.88
C ALA A 133 -13.55 11.39 1.99
N SER A 134 -13.82 12.69 2.14
CA SER A 134 -15.18 13.22 2.25
C SER A 134 -15.99 13.06 0.97
N ILE A 135 -15.34 13.01 -0.20
CA ILE A 135 -16.00 12.88 -1.50
C ILE A 135 -16.77 11.55 -1.61
N PRO A 136 -16.13 10.36 -1.51
CA PRO A 136 -16.87 9.10 -1.57
C PRO A 136 -17.84 8.93 -0.39
N ALA A 137 -17.52 9.49 0.78
CA ALA A 137 -18.43 9.48 1.93
C ALA A 137 -19.71 10.29 1.67
N PHE A 138 -19.59 11.47 1.07
CA PHE A 138 -20.73 12.29 0.65
C PHE A 138 -21.54 11.59 -0.43
N LEU A 139 -20.88 11.00 -1.44
CA LEU A 139 -21.58 10.29 -2.50
C LEU A 139 -22.38 9.09 -1.97
N LYS A 140 -21.79 8.31 -1.05
CA LYS A 140 -22.49 7.21 -0.37
C LYS A 140 -23.69 7.71 0.43
N THR A 141 -23.51 8.74 1.26
CA THR A 141 -24.57 9.21 2.18
C THR A 141 -25.71 9.91 1.46
N ARG A 142 -25.41 10.65 0.38
CA ARG A 142 -26.41 11.40 -0.38
C ARG A 142 -27.10 10.59 -1.47
N PHE A 143 -26.34 9.75 -2.17
CA PHE A 143 -26.79 9.05 -3.38
C PHE A 143 -26.80 7.53 -3.24
N SER A 144 -26.46 6.98 -2.08
CA SER A 144 -26.41 5.53 -1.82
C SER A 144 -25.52 4.77 -2.81
N THR A 145 -24.47 5.42 -3.30
CA THR A 145 -23.48 4.80 -4.19
C THR A 145 -22.61 3.81 -3.45
N ASN A 146 -22.09 2.82 -4.17
CA ASN A 146 -21.12 1.87 -3.62
C ASN A 146 -19.79 2.59 -3.28
N GLU A 147 -19.42 2.62 -1.99
CA GLU A 147 -18.17 3.27 -1.55
C GLU A 147 -16.90 2.59 -2.09
N ILE A 148 -16.94 1.30 -2.37
CA ILE A 148 -15.80 0.54 -2.88
C ILE A 148 -15.46 1.05 -4.28
N LEU A 149 -16.48 1.10 -5.15
CA LEU A 149 -16.30 1.56 -6.52
C LEU A 149 -15.91 3.04 -6.58
N THR A 150 -16.64 3.90 -5.85
CA THR A 150 -16.38 5.34 -5.88
C THR A 150 -15.01 5.69 -5.31
N SER A 151 -14.60 5.09 -4.19
CA SER A 151 -13.27 5.31 -3.62
C SER A 151 -12.14 4.81 -4.52
N LEU A 152 -12.32 3.66 -5.19
CA LEU A 152 -11.35 3.15 -6.18
C LEU A 152 -11.25 4.06 -7.40
N MET A 153 -12.38 4.49 -7.98
CA MET A 153 -12.38 5.37 -9.15
C MET A 153 -11.70 6.71 -8.84
N LEU A 154 -11.87 7.23 -7.62
CA LEU A 154 -11.22 8.45 -7.18
C LEU A 154 -9.70 8.28 -6.99
N VAL A 155 -9.15 7.08 -6.81
CA VAL A 155 -7.69 6.91 -6.83
C VAL A 155 -7.12 7.32 -8.18
N TYR A 156 -7.72 6.87 -9.28
CA TYR A 156 -7.26 7.21 -10.63
C TYR A 156 -7.35 8.71 -10.90
N VAL A 157 -8.39 9.38 -10.40
CA VAL A 157 -8.49 10.84 -10.48
C VAL A 157 -7.38 11.51 -9.69
N ALA A 158 -7.07 11.03 -8.49
CA ALA A 158 -6.00 11.60 -7.66
C ALA A 158 -4.62 11.45 -8.31
N GLN A 159 -4.35 10.31 -8.95
CA GLN A 159 -3.10 10.07 -9.69
C GLN A 159 -2.88 11.04 -10.86
N LEU A 160 -3.90 11.77 -11.34
CA LEU A 160 -3.71 12.79 -12.38
C LEU A 160 -3.19 14.14 -11.83
N PHE A 161 -3.19 14.33 -10.51
CA PHE A 161 -2.72 15.56 -9.88
C PHE A 161 -1.22 15.58 -9.58
N LEU A 162 -0.54 14.43 -9.68
CA LEU A 162 0.86 14.24 -9.31
C LEU A 162 1.54 13.29 -10.29
#